data_AF-A0A937XD28-F1
#
_entry.id   AF-A0A937XD28-F1
#
_cell.length_a   1.000
_cell.length_b   1.000
_cell.length_c   1.000
_cell.angle_alpha   90.00
_cell.angle_beta   90.00
_cell.angle_gamma   90.00
#
_symmetry.space_group_name_H-M   'P 1'
#
loop_
_entity.id
_entity.type
_entity.pdbx_description
1 polymer ?
#
loop_
_entity_poly.entity_id
_entity_poly.type
_entity_poly.pdbx_seq_one_letter_code
_entity_poly.pdbx_strand_id
1 'polypeptide(L)'
;MPRSEIERFSVPYLQILDEEGRADPELDPGLSEAQLQALYRTMLFARNLDQRMLKLQRQGRIGTFGPCTGQEAASIGPAFAMNERDWLVTAFRELGARLWRGEPAINSLVFHNGYEEGNLIPDARHQVLPISIIVGSQVLHAVGVAYA
;
A
#
# COMPACT_ATOMS: atom_id res chain seq x y z
N MET A 1 38.84 -22.45 -9.76
CA MET A 1 37.63 -22.67 -10.58
C MET A 1 37.48 -21.50 -11.52
N PRO A 2 37.46 -21.70 -12.85
CA PRO A 2 37.22 -20.58 -13.77
C PRO A 2 35.83 -20.01 -13.51
N ARG A 3 35.75 -18.70 -13.28
CA ARG A 3 34.48 -17.97 -13.16
C ARG A 3 34.05 -17.56 -14.57
N SER A 4 32.81 -17.85 -14.94
CA SER A 4 32.17 -17.35 -16.16
C SER A 4 30.96 -16.50 -15.79
N GLU A 5 30.82 -15.34 -16.42
CA GLU A 5 29.63 -14.49 -16.27
C GLU A 5 28.46 -15.18 -16.99
N ILE A 6 27.37 -15.46 -16.26
CA ILE A 6 26.16 -16.10 -16.82
C ILE A 6 25.24 -15.03 -17.43
N GLU A 7 25.06 -13.90 -16.74
CA GLU A 7 24.22 -12.79 -17.19
C GLU A 7 24.61 -11.50 -16.46
N ARG A 8 24.37 -10.35 -17.11
CA ARG A 8 24.49 -9.01 -16.53
C ARG A 8 23.23 -8.21 -16.86
N PHE A 9 22.58 -7.68 -15.83
CA PHE A 9 21.41 -6.81 -15.97
C PHE A 9 21.72 -5.39 -15.49
N SER A 10 21.03 -4.42 -16.09
CA SER A 10 20.99 -3.01 -15.64
C SER A 10 19.54 -2.65 -15.36
N VAL A 11 19.28 -2.07 -14.18
CA VAL A 11 17.94 -1.61 -13.78
C VAL A 11 18.01 -0.09 -13.64
N PRO A 12 17.43 0.68 -14.58
CA PRO A 12 17.42 2.13 -14.49
C PRO A 12 16.51 2.58 -13.33
N TYR A 13 16.88 3.69 -12.67
CA TYR A 13 16.04 4.36 -11.69
C TYR A 13 15.08 5.32 -12.41
N LEU A 14 13.78 5.21 -12.13
CA LEU A 14 12.75 6.07 -12.68
C LEU A 14 12.28 7.06 -11.61
N GLN A 15 12.35 8.35 -11.91
CA GLN A 15 11.83 9.42 -11.07
C GLN A 15 11.10 10.43 -11.95
N ILE A 16 9.82 10.66 -11.68
CA ILE A 16 8.96 11.59 -12.43
C ILE A 16 8.93 12.96 -11.76
N LEU A 17 8.98 13.00 -10.43
CA LEU A 17 8.94 14.21 -9.61
C LEU A 17 10.23 14.31 -8.78
N ASP A 18 10.96 15.42 -8.92
CA ASP A 18 12.16 15.67 -8.13
C ASP A 18 11.87 16.11 -6.68
N GLU A 19 12.92 16.28 -5.87
CA GLU A 19 12.80 16.64 -4.45
C GLU A 19 12.28 18.08 -4.24
N GLU A 20 12.39 18.93 -5.25
CA GLU A 20 11.84 20.29 -5.26
C GLU A 20 10.39 20.34 -5.79
N GLY A 21 9.82 19.19 -6.17
CA GLY A 21 8.45 19.10 -6.67
C GLY A 21 8.29 19.51 -8.15
N ARG A 22 9.37 19.44 -8.94
CA ARG A 22 9.34 19.67 -10.39
C ARG A 22 9.15 18.33 -11.10
N ALA A 23 8.12 18.25 -11.93
CA ALA A 23 7.82 17.06 -12.72
C ALA A 23 8.58 17.09 -14.05
N ASP A 24 9.06 15.94 -14.49
CA ASP A 24 9.55 15.73 -15.86
C ASP A 24 8.37 15.76 -16.83
N PRO A 25 8.28 16.76 -17.75
CA PRO A 25 7.17 16.87 -18.69
C PRO A 25 7.06 15.69 -19.66
N GLU A 26 8.16 14.99 -19.95
CA GLU A 26 8.15 13.84 -20.87
C GLU A 26 7.60 12.57 -20.21
N LEU A 27 7.60 12.52 -18.88
CA LEU A 27 7.16 11.38 -18.08
C LEU A 27 5.86 11.66 -17.30
N ASP A 28 5.22 12.80 -17.52
CA ASP A 28 3.98 13.18 -16.83
C ASP A 28 2.84 12.20 -17.19
N PRO A 29 2.24 11.50 -16.20
CA PRO A 29 1.11 10.60 -16.43
C PRO A 29 -0.20 11.31 -16.82
N GLY A 30 -0.25 12.64 -16.85
CA GLY A 30 -1.42 13.40 -17.28
C GLY A 30 -2.61 13.30 -16.32
N LEU A 31 -2.32 13.18 -15.01
CA LEU A 31 -3.36 13.08 -13.99
C LEU A 31 -4.11 14.40 -13.85
N SER A 32 -5.43 14.33 -13.73
CA SER A 32 -6.25 15.51 -13.44
C SER A 32 -5.93 16.07 -12.05
N GLU A 33 -6.16 17.37 -11.87
CA GLU A 33 -6.01 18.03 -10.56
C GLU A 33 -6.82 17.31 -9.46
N ALA A 34 -8.05 16.88 -9.79
CA ALA A 34 -8.89 16.14 -8.87
C ALA A 34 -8.26 14.80 -8.43
N GLN A 35 -7.63 14.06 -9.35
CA GLN A 35 -6.92 12.82 -9.02
C GLN A 35 -5.70 13.10 -8.14
N LEU A 36 -4.90 14.11 -8.47
CA LEU A 36 -3.74 14.52 -7.67
C LEU A 36 -4.14 14.93 -6.24
N GLN A 37 -5.20 15.73 -6.10
CA GLN A 37 -5.73 16.12 -4.80
C GLN A 37 -6.25 14.91 -4.00
N ALA A 38 -6.95 13.97 -4.64
CA ALA A 38 -7.43 12.75 -3.99
C ALA A 38 -6.25 11.90 -3.48
N LEU A 39 -5.24 11.66 -4.32
CA LEU A 39 -4.01 10.94 -3.95
C LEU A 39 -3.33 11.60 -2.76
N TYR A 40 -3.14 12.92 -2.79
CA TYR A 40 -2.51 13.67 -1.71
C TYR A 40 -3.31 13.61 -0.41
N ARG A 41 -4.63 13.76 -0.47
CA ARG A 41 -5.51 13.63 0.71
C ARG A 41 -5.43 12.24 1.33
N THR A 42 -5.39 11.19 0.52
CA THR A 42 -5.26 9.80 1.01
C THR A 42 -3.87 9.56 1.62
N MET A 43 -2.80 10.07 1.01
CA MET A 43 -1.44 10.00 1.59
C MET A 43 -1.37 10.70 2.95
N LEU A 44 -1.92 11.91 3.06
CA LEU A 44 -1.99 12.64 4.32
C LEU A 44 -2.81 11.88 5.36
N PHE A 45 -3.95 11.31 4.97
CA PHE A 45 -4.79 10.55 5.89
C PHE A 45 -4.06 9.30 6.41
N ALA A 46 -3.42 8.55 5.52
CA ALA A 46 -2.60 7.38 5.87
C ALA A 46 -1.48 7.74 6.86
N ARG A 47 -0.72 8.82 6.59
CA ARG A 47 0.32 9.34 7.49
C ARG A 47 -0.23 9.67 8.88
N ASN A 48 -1.36 10.36 8.95
CA ASN A 48 -1.96 10.75 10.22
C ASN A 48 -2.47 9.54 11.01
N LEU A 49 -3.08 8.57 10.31
CA LEU A 49 -3.55 7.33 10.93
C LEU A 49 -2.39 6.49 11.46
N ASP A 50 -1.33 6.31 10.67
CA ASP A 50 -0.09 5.62 11.06
C ASP A 50 0.51 6.22 12.34
N GLN A 51 0.68 7.54 12.38
CA GLN A 51 1.19 8.24 13.56
C GLN A 51 0.26 8.10 14.77
N ARG A 52 -1.06 8.09 14.55
CA ARG A 52 -2.03 7.90 15.63
C ARG A 52 -1.97 6.47 16.17
N MET A 53 -1.90 5.47 15.30
CA MET A 53 -1.78 4.06 15.67
C MET A 53 -0.49 3.80 16.44
N LEU A 54 0.64 4.37 16.01
CA LEU A 54 1.89 4.28 16.75
C LEU A 54 1.77 4.87 18.17
N LYS A 55 1.09 6.01 18.32
CA LYS A 55 0.82 6.60 19.65
C LYS A 55 -0.07 5.70 20.51
N LEU A 56 -1.12 5.10 19.92
CA LEU A 56 -2.01 4.17 20.62
C LEU A 56 -1.28 2.89 21.04
N GLN A 57 -0.41 2.36 20.19
CA GLN A 57 0.41 1.19 20.47
C GLN A 57 1.34 1.45 21.66
N ARG A 58 2.01 2.61 21.69
CA ARG A 58 2.86 3.04 22.83
C ARG A 58 2.09 3.24 24.14
N GLN A 59 0.79 3.49 24.05
CA GLN A 59 -0.12 3.58 25.20
C GLN A 59 -0.72 2.24 25.61
N GLY A 60 -0.39 1.14 24.91
CA GLY A 60 -1.00 -0.18 25.14
C GLY A 60 -2.47 -0.27 24.78
N ARG A 61 -2.97 0.64 23.94
CA ARG A 61 -4.40 0.71 23.52
C ARG A 61 -4.71 -0.07 22.25
N ILE A 62 -3.67 -0.46 21.52
CA ILE A 62 -3.71 -1.45 20.43
C ILE A 62 -2.50 -2.37 20.58
N GLY A 63 -2.52 -3.52 19.91
CA GLY A 63 -1.44 -4.49 19.87
C GLY A 63 -0.31 -4.11 18.91
N THR A 64 0.33 -5.10 18.30
CA THR A 64 1.48 -4.87 17.42
C THR A 64 1.05 -4.17 16.12
N PHE A 65 1.71 -3.05 15.85
CA PHE A 65 1.52 -2.24 14.65
C PHE A 65 2.86 -1.99 13.97
N GLY A 66 2.91 -2.20 12.65
CA GLY A 66 4.09 -1.95 11.83
C GLY A 66 3.97 -0.60 11.09
N PRO A 67 4.74 0.44 11.48
CA PRO A 67 4.58 1.75 10.86
C PRO A 67 4.94 1.76 9.36
N CYS A 68 4.20 2.54 8.59
CA CYS A 68 4.40 2.75 7.16
C CYS A 68 4.71 4.22 6.79
N THR A 69 5.02 5.07 7.77
CA THR A 69 5.46 6.46 7.53
C THR A 69 6.59 6.51 6.48
N GLY A 70 6.38 7.28 5.42
CA GLY A 70 7.33 7.44 4.31
C GLY A 70 7.10 6.48 3.14
N GLN A 71 6.14 5.56 3.25
CA GLN A 71 5.77 4.58 2.21
C GLN A 71 4.35 4.81 1.67
N GLU A 72 3.77 5.99 1.91
CA GLU A 72 2.38 6.28 1.52
C GLU A 72 2.22 6.21 0.00
N ALA A 73 3.07 6.93 -0.74
CA ALA A 73 3.04 6.94 -2.20
C ALA A 73 3.34 5.55 -2.79
N ALA A 74 4.25 4.78 -2.16
CA ALA A 74 4.65 3.46 -2.62
C ALA A 74 3.49 2.44 -2.60
N SER A 75 2.55 2.59 -1.66
CA SER A 75 1.36 1.72 -1.59
C SER A 75 0.17 2.30 -2.36
N ILE A 76 -0.06 3.61 -2.29
CA ILE A 76 -1.22 4.26 -2.94
C ILE A 76 -1.07 4.32 -4.46
N GLY A 77 0.14 4.56 -4.98
CA GLY A 77 0.37 4.67 -6.43
C GLY A 77 -0.10 3.43 -7.21
N PRO A 78 0.36 2.22 -6.85
CA PRO A 78 -0.15 0.99 -7.46
C PRO A 78 -1.66 0.81 -7.27
N ALA A 79 -2.20 1.07 -6.08
CA ALA A 79 -3.63 0.93 -5.80
C ALA A 79 -4.51 1.89 -6.62
N PHE A 80 -3.99 3.07 -6.95
CA PHE A 80 -4.62 4.04 -7.85
C PHE A 80 -4.64 3.56 -9.30
N ALA A 81 -3.55 2.94 -9.75
CA ALA A 81 -3.42 2.43 -11.12
C ALA A 81 -4.24 1.14 -11.37
N MET A 82 -4.71 0.48 -10.30
CA MET A 82 -5.56 -0.70 -10.38
C MET A 82 -6.97 -0.36 -10.88
N ASN A 83 -7.53 -1.26 -11.67
CA ASN A 83 -8.94 -1.22 -12.05
C ASN A 83 -9.83 -1.61 -10.88
N GLU A 84 -11.13 -1.32 -11.00
CA GLU A 84 -12.13 -1.69 -9.99
C GLU A 84 -12.14 -3.19 -9.69
N ARG A 85 -11.93 -4.03 -10.73
CA ARG A 85 -11.95 -5.49 -10.66
C ARG A 85 -10.61 -6.17 -10.36
N ASP A 86 -9.57 -5.39 -10.09
CA ASP A 86 -8.27 -5.93 -9.71
C ASP A 86 -8.24 -6.23 -8.19
N TRP A 87 -7.72 -7.40 -7.84
CA TRP A 87 -7.58 -7.82 -6.45
C TRP A 87 -6.34 -7.18 -5.79
N LEU A 88 -6.55 -6.48 -4.67
CA LEU A 88 -5.46 -5.96 -3.85
C LEU A 88 -5.05 -7.00 -2.82
N VAL A 89 -3.80 -7.47 -2.92
CA VAL A 89 -3.22 -8.46 -2.01
C VAL A 89 -2.05 -7.82 -1.27
N THR A 90 -2.23 -7.57 0.04
CA THR A 90 -1.27 -6.78 0.83
C THR A 90 -0.56 -7.61 1.90
N ALA A 91 0.57 -7.08 2.37
CA ALA A 91 1.12 -7.42 3.66
C ALA A 91 0.52 -6.44 4.71
N PHE A 92 1.32 -6.11 5.73
CA PHE A 92 0.91 -5.30 6.89
C PHE A 92 1.38 -3.84 6.85
N ARG A 93 1.98 -3.36 5.76
CA ARG A 93 2.45 -1.96 5.63
C ARG A 93 1.76 -1.17 4.53
N GLU A 94 0.88 -1.78 3.76
CA GLU A 94 0.19 -1.15 2.64
C GLU A 94 -1.10 -0.42 3.10
N LEU A 95 -1.07 0.25 4.26
CA LEU A 95 -2.22 0.96 4.82
C LEU A 95 -2.81 1.97 3.82
N GLY A 96 -1.94 2.72 3.12
CA GLY A 96 -2.37 3.68 2.11
C GLY A 96 -3.16 3.04 0.97
N ALA A 97 -2.69 1.91 0.44
CA ALA A 97 -3.38 1.15 -0.61
C ALA A 97 -4.78 0.69 -0.16
N ARG A 98 -4.87 0.18 1.07
CA ARG A 98 -6.14 -0.34 1.62
C ARG A 98 -7.15 0.78 1.85
N LEU A 99 -6.71 1.93 2.39
CA LEU A 99 -7.52 3.13 2.51
C LEU A 99 -7.99 3.65 1.15
N TRP A 100 -7.11 3.63 0.13
CA TRP A 100 -7.45 4.01 -1.24
C TRP A 100 -8.55 3.11 -1.82
N ARG A 101 -8.48 1.80 -1.55
CA ARG A 101 -9.49 0.81 -1.94
C ARG A 101 -10.76 0.85 -1.08
N GLY A 102 -10.95 1.86 -0.24
CA GLY A 102 -12.18 2.06 0.52
C GLY A 102 -12.28 1.24 1.81
N GLU A 103 -11.19 0.63 2.28
CA GLU A 103 -11.19 0.02 3.61
C GLU A 103 -11.42 1.10 4.69
N PRO A 104 -12.42 0.93 5.58
CA PRO A 104 -12.62 1.87 6.68
C PRO A 104 -11.40 1.92 7.60
N ALA A 105 -10.93 3.11 7.98
CA ALA A 105 -9.77 3.26 8.88
C ALA A 105 -9.91 2.52 10.23
N ILE A 106 -11.14 2.31 10.69
CA ILE A 106 -11.41 1.57 11.94
C ILE A 106 -11.00 0.11 11.83
N ASN A 107 -11.07 -0.50 10.64
CA ASN A 107 -10.68 -1.88 10.39
C ASN A 107 -9.21 -2.12 10.78
N SER A 108 -8.30 -1.24 10.35
CA SER A 108 -6.90 -1.34 10.73
C SER A 108 -6.71 -1.23 12.25
N LEU A 109 -7.42 -0.33 12.92
CA LEU A 109 -7.37 -0.21 14.39
C LEU A 109 -7.85 -1.49 15.09
N VAL A 110 -8.95 -2.08 14.61
CA VAL A 110 -9.54 -3.31 15.16
C VAL A 110 -8.61 -4.51 14.94
N PHE A 111 -8.09 -4.68 13.73
CA PHE A 111 -7.14 -5.74 13.39
C PHE A 111 -5.87 -5.64 14.24
N HIS A 112 -5.24 -4.46 14.29
CA HIS A 112 -4.03 -4.27 15.10
C HIS A 112 -4.30 -4.31 16.62
N ASN A 113 -5.56 -4.27 17.04
CA ASN A 113 -5.96 -4.52 18.43
C ASN A 113 -6.25 -6.02 18.71
N GLY A 114 -6.05 -6.90 17.74
CA GLY A 114 -6.18 -8.36 17.89
C GLY A 114 -7.57 -8.92 17.58
N TYR A 115 -8.40 -8.17 16.86
CA TYR A 115 -9.75 -8.58 16.47
C TYR A 115 -9.81 -8.79 14.96
N GLU A 116 -10.07 -10.04 14.53
CA GLU A 116 -10.09 -10.41 13.11
C GLU A 116 -11.26 -9.79 12.34
N GLU A 117 -12.27 -9.26 13.02
CA GLU A 117 -13.33 -8.45 12.42
C GLU A 117 -12.78 -7.23 11.68
N GLY A 118 -11.58 -6.75 12.05
CA GLY A 118 -10.88 -5.72 11.31
C GLY A 118 -10.46 -6.14 9.90
N ASN A 119 -10.35 -7.43 9.60
CA ASN A 119 -10.07 -7.92 8.25
C ASN A 119 -11.32 -8.10 7.39
N LEU A 120 -12.52 -7.90 7.95
CA LEU A 120 -13.75 -7.98 7.18
C LEU A 120 -13.89 -6.73 6.30
N ILE A 121 -13.66 -6.90 5.00
CA ILE A 121 -13.91 -5.85 4.01
C ILE A 121 -15.43 -5.72 3.82
N PRO A 122 -16.05 -4.58 4.18
CA PRO A 122 -17.51 -4.49 4.25
C PRO A 122 -18.23 -4.63 2.90
N ASP A 123 -17.55 -4.28 1.81
CA ASP A 123 -18.05 -4.43 0.45
C ASP A 123 -17.06 -5.25 -0.38
N ALA A 124 -17.50 -6.44 -0.80
CA ALA A 124 -16.73 -7.37 -1.61
C ALA A 124 -16.27 -6.76 -2.95
N ARG A 125 -16.92 -5.69 -3.44
CA ARG A 125 -16.48 -4.96 -4.64
C ARG A 125 -15.10 -4.34 -4.52
N HIS A 126 -14.62 -4.05 -3.31
CA HIS A 126 -13.28 -3.50 -3.13
C HIS A 126 -12.17 -4.52 -3.42
N GLN A 127 -12.49 -5.83 -3.43
CA GLN A 127 -11.58 -6.92 -3.77
C GLN A 127 -10.22 -6.84 -3.08
N VAL A 128 -10.24 -6.60 -1.77
CA VAL A 128 -9.04 -6.55 -0.93
C VAL A 128 -8.97 -7.85 -0.13
N LEU A 129 -7.85 -8.55 -0.17
CA LEU A 129 -7.64 -9.70 0.72
C LEU A 129 -7.29 -9.24 2.15
N PRO A 130 -7.52 -10.09 3.17
CA PRO A 130 -7.07 -9.83 4.54
C PRO A 130 -5.58 -9.52 4.63
N ILE A 131 -5.18 -8.78 5.68
CA ILE A 131 -3.77 -8.48 5.94
C ILE A 131 -3.00 -9.77 6.18
N SER A 132 -1.91 -9.99 5.42
CA SER A 132 -0.96 -11.05 5.72
C SER A 132 0.20 -10.55 6.59
N ILE A 133 0.38 -11.19 7.75
CA ILE A 133 1.56 -10.99 8.61
C ILE A 133 2.74 -11.87 8.16
N ILE A 134 2.47 -12.99 7.50
CA ILE A 134 3.50 -13.96 7.08
C ILE A 134 4.17 -13.47 5.81
N VAL A 135 5.37 -12.90 5.97
CA VAL A 135 6.16 -12.34 4.86
C VAL A 135 6.35 -13.36 3.74
N GLY A 136 5.92 -12.99 2.54
CA GLY A 136 6.06 -13.78 1.31
C GLY A 136 4.84 -14.63 0.96
N SER A 137 3.99 -14.96 1.94
CA SER A 137 2.77 -15.76 1.68
C SER A 137 1.78 -15.07 0.74
N GLN A 138 1.64 -13.75 0.87
CA GLN A 138 0.70 -12.94 0.10
C GLN A 138 1.02 -12.96 -1.41
N VAL A 139 2.29 -13.14 -1.79
CA VAL A 139 2.70 -13.20 -3.19
C VAL A 139 2.14 -14.45 -3.87
N LEU A 140 2.17 -15.60 -3.18
CA LEU A 140 1.62 -16.85 -3.72
C LEU A 140 0.10 -16.78 -3.84
N HIS A 141 -0.58 -16.15 -2.87
CA HIS A 141 -2.02 -15.89 -2.97
C HIS A 141 -2.35 -14.97 -4.15
N ALA A 142 -1.56 -13.92 -4.38
CA ALA A 142 -1.75 -13.04 -5.53
C ALA A 142 -1.61 -13.79 -6.86
N VAL A 143 -0.60 -14.67 -7.00
CA VAL A 143 -0.45 -15.52 -8.19
C VAL A 143 -1.64 -16.47 -8.36
N GLY A 144 -2.12 -17.08 -7.28
CA GLY A 144 -3.31 -17.95 -7.33
C GLY A 144 -4.57 -17.21 -7.75
N VAL A 145 -4.79 -15.99 -7.24
CA VAL A 145 -5.91 -15.13 -7.64
C VAL A 145 -5.80 -14.72 -9.11
N ALA A 146 -4.60 -14.40 -9.59
CA ALA A 146 -4.39 -14.03 -10.99
C ALA A 146 -4.58 -15.21 -11.97
N TYR A 147 -4.40 -16.45 -11.50
CA TYR A 147 -4.58 -17.64 -12.31
C TYR A 147 -6.06 -18.06 -12.47
N ALA A 148 -6.90 -17.78 -11.47
CA ALA A 148 -8.30 -18.21 -11.40
C ALA A 148 -9.24 -17.37 -12.28
#